data_AF-A0A960STK3-F1
#
_entry.id   AF-A0A960STK3-F1
#
_cell.length_a   1.000
_cell.length_b   1.000
_cell.length_c   1.000
_cell.angle_alpha   90.00
_cell.angle_beta   90.00
_cell.angle_gamma   90.00
#
_symmetry.space_group_name_H-M   'P 1'
#
loop_
_entity.id
_entity.type
_entity.pdbx_description
1 polymer ?
#
loop_
_entity_poly.entity_id
_entity_poly.type
_entity_poly.pdbx_seq_one_letter_code
_entity_poly.pdbx_strand_id
1 'polypeptide(L)'
;MKTTLELPDETFRQAKARAALRGIPMKQFVTEALEEKLRSDSSQGAPAPSPPWMRGFGALADLREENRRLEGLIAEEFGKIEPEDEA
;
A
#
# COMPACT_ATOMS: atom_id res chain seq x y z
N MET A 1 6.90 28.99 10.17
CA MET A 1 7.95 29.89 9.67
C MET A 1 7.48 30.60 8.41
N LYS A 2 8.06 31.75 8.06
CA LYS A 2 7.78 32.44 6.78
C LYS A 2 8.86 32.02 5.78
N THR A 3 8.42 31.50 4.64
CA THR A 3 9.30 31.09 3.54
C THR A 3 8.84 31.80 2.27
N THR A 4 9.77 32.37 1.52
CA THR A 4 9.51 32.97 0.21
C THR A 4 9.96 31.97 -0.85
N LEU A 5 9.09 31.69 -1.83
CA LEU A 5 9.37 30.79 -2.95
C LEU A 5 9.16 31.55 -4.25
N GLU A 6 10.11 31.46 -5.17
CA GLU A 6 9.96 31.98 -6.52
C GLU A 6 9.25 30.93 -7.38
N LEU A 7 8.11 31.30 -7.95
CA LEU A 7 7.27 30.42 -8.76
C LEU A 7 6.99 31.11 -10.10
N PRO A 8 7.03 30.38 -11.24
CA PRO A 8 6.52 30.91 -12.49
C PRO A 8 5.05 31.36 -12.35
N ASP A 9 4.71 32.48 -12.96
CA ASP A 9 3.36 33.08 -12.82
C ASP A 9 2.25 32.11 -13.24
N GLU A 10 2.46 31.36 -14.31
CA GLU A 10 1.52 30.36 -14.79
C GLU A 10 1.25 29.26 -13.75
N THR A 11 2.32 28.75 -13.12
CA THR A 11 2.22 27.74 -12.06
C THR A 11 1.47 28.30 -10.85
N PHE A 12 1.76 29.55 -10.47
CA PHE A 12 1.09 30.21 -9.35
C PHE A 12 -0.42 30.39 -9.62
N ARG A 13 -0.80 30.82 -10.82
CA ARG A 13 -2.21 30.98 -11.21
C ARG A 13 -2.97 29.65 -11.17
N GLN A 14 -2.40 28.60 -11.72
CA GLN A 14 -3.01 27.26 -11.70
C GLN A 14 -3.16 26.73 -10.27
N ALA A 15 -2.13 26.86 -9.43
CA ALA A 15 -2.19 26.44 -8.04
C ALA A 15 -3.27 27.21 -7.27
N LYS A 16 -3.43 28.52 -7.54
CA LYS A 16 -4.42 29.37 -6.88
C LYS A 16 -5.84 28.97 -7.27
N ALA A 17 -6.07 28.70 -8.55
CA ALA A 17 -7.35 28.21 -9.03
C ALA A 17 -7.72 26.86 -8.39
N ARG A 18 -6.77 25.91 -8.34
CA ARG A 18 -6.99 24.61 -7.69
C ARG A 18 -7.25 24.72 -6.19
N ALA A 19 -6.53 25.58 -5.49
CA ALA A 19 -6.76 25.85 -4.07
C ALA A 19 -8.18 26.40 -3.83
N ALA A 20 -8.61 27.36 -4.67
CA ALA A 20 -9.95 27.93 -4.61
C ALA A 20 -11.05 26.88 -4.90
N LEU A 21 -10.86 26.03 -5.91
CA LEU A 21 -11.79 24.93 -6.22
C LEU A 21 -11.93 23.93 -5.06
N ARG A 22 -10.84 23.70 -4.31
CA ARG A 22 -10.84 22.86 -3.10
C ARG A 22 -11.35 23.59 -1.85
N GLY A 23 -11.65 24.88 -1.94
CA GLY A 23 -12.09 25.70 -0.80
C GLY A 23 -11.02 25.93 0.27
N ILE A 24 -9.73 25.80 -0.07
CA ILE A 24 -8.62 25.93 0.88
C ILE A 24 -7.70 27.11 0.53
N PRO A 25 -7.03 27.73 1.52
CA PRO A 25 -6.08 28.80 1.24
C PRO A 25 -4.83 28.26 0.51
N MET A 26 -4.22 29.11 -0.32
CA MET A 26 -2.99 28.77 -1.07
C MET A 26 -1.89 28.21 -0.18
N LYS A 27 -1.70 28.77 1.02
CA LYS A 27 -0.72 28.28 1.98
C LYS A 27 -0.94 26.80 2.32
N GLN A 28 -2.18 26.42 2.60
CA GLN A 28 -2.52 25.04 2.93
C GLN A 28 -2.32 24.13 1.71
N PHE A 29 -2.74 24.57 0.52
CA PHE A 29 -2.52 23.83 -0.72
C PHE A 29 -1.03 23.51 -0.95
N VAL A 30 -0.15 24.49 -0.75
CA VAL A 30 1.30 24.31 -0.87
C VAL A 30 1.84 23.39 0.22
N THR A 31 1.39 23.54 1.47
CA THR A 31 1.80 22.66 2.57
C THR A 31 1.43 21.20 2.31
N GLU A 32 0.19 20.92 1.92
CA GLU A 32 -0.27 19.56 1.60
C GLU A 32 0.55 18.94 0.47
N ALA A 33 0.81 19.71 -0.60
CA ALA A 33 1.59 19.24 -1.73
C ALA A 33 3.04 18.89 -1.35
N LEU A 34 3.67 19.69 -0.47
CA LEU A 34 5.01 19.42 0.04
C LEU A 34 5.03 18.19 0.93
N GLU A 35 4.07 18.06 1.85
CA GLU A 35 3.96 16.88 2.73
C GLU A 35 3.72 15.59 1.93
N GLU A 36 2.90 15.65 0.89
CA GLU A 36 2.65 14.51 0.00
C GLU A 36 3.94 14.08 -0.71
N LYS A 37 4.74 15.03 -1.21
CA LYS A 37 6.03 14.72 -1.84
C LYS A 37 7.04 14.14 -0.86
N LEU A 38 7.16 14.73 0.33
CA LEU A 38 8.04 14.20 1.37
C LEU A 38 7.63 12.80 1.84
N ARG A 39 6.32 12.51 1.94
CA ARG A 39 5.81 11.16 2.21
C ARG A 39 6.13 10.19 1.07
N SER A 40 5.92 10.61 -0.17
CA SER A 40 6.19 9.76 -1.34
C SER A 40 7.67 9.40 -1.42
N ASP A 41 8.58 10.35 -1.20
CA ASP A 41 10.03 10.09 -1.21
C ASP A 41 10.45 9.14 -0.07
N SER A 42 9.79 9.19 1.09
CA SER A 42 10.01 8.22 2.17
C SER A 42 9.58 6.79 1.80
N SER A 43 8.67 6.63 0.84
CA SER A 43 8.20 5.33 0.33
C SER A 43 8.91 4.84 -0.93
N GLN A 44 9.66 5.70 -1.64
CA GLN A 44 10.32 5.34 -2.91
C GLN A 44 11.53 4.41 -2.71
N GLY A 45 12.02 4.25 -1.47
CA GLY A 45 13.12 3.33 -1.11
C GLY A 45 12.73 2.15 -0.23
N ALA A 46 11.49 2.07 0.23
CA ALA A 46 11.02 0.98 1.08
C ALA A 46 9.90 0.22 0.35
N PRO A 47 10.01 -1.11 0.17
CA PRO A 47 8.85 -1.89 -0.24
C PRO A 47 7.72 -1.57 0.74
N ALA A 48 6.51 -1.31 0.21
CA ALA A 48 5.33 -1.02 1.03
C ALA A 48 5.31 -1.97 2.24
N PRO A 49 5.07 -1.47 3.47
CA PRO A 49 5.11 -2.33 4.64
C PRO A 49 4.16 -3.48 4.42
N SER A 50 4.75 -4.68 4.30
CA SER A 50 4.01 -5.90 4.13
C SER A 50 2.97 -5.97 5.25
N PRO A 51 1.67 -6.18 4.95
CA PRO A 51 0.63 -6.24 5.97
C PRO A 51 1.05 -7.16 7.13
N PRO A 52 0.64 -6.88 8.39
CA PRO A 52 1.09 -7.66 9.55
C PRO A 52 0.87 -9.18 9.42
N TRP A 53 -0.14 -9.59 8.63
CA TRP A 53 -0.45 -10.99 8.34
C TRP A 53 0.51 -11.67 7.34
N MET A 54 1.36 -10.92 6.63
CA MET A 54 2.37 -11.45 5.69
C MET A 54 3.76 -11.64 6.31
N ARG A 55 3.93 -11.42 7.62
CA ARG A 55 5.25 -11.51 8.30
C ARG A 55 5.96 -12.87 8.15
N GLY A 56 5.24 -13.94 7.79
CA GLY A 56 5.81 -15.27 7.54
C GLY A 56 5.73 -15.74 6.08
N PHE A 57 5.28 -14.88 5.16
CA PHE A 57 5.06 -15.29 3.78
C PHE A 57 6.39 -15.71 3.12
N GLY A 58 6.47 -16.98 2.69
CA GLY A 58 7.66 -17.56 2.07
C GLY A 58 8.76 -18.02 3.03
N ALA A 59 8.61 -17.83 4.35
CA ALA A 59 9.63 -18.20 5.34
C ALA A 59 9.92 -19.72 5.42
N LEU A 60 9.01 -20.54 4.89
CA LEU A 60 9.10 -22.02 4.87
C LEU A 60 9.15 -22.57 3.43
N ALA A 61 9.69 -21.79 2.48
CA ALA A 61 9.76 -22.19 1.08
C ALA A 61 10.62 -23.45 0.85
N ASP A 62 11.59 -23.70 1.73
CA ASP A 62 12.44 -24.88 1.78
C ASP A 62 11.66 -26.17 2.15
N LEU A 63 10.53 -26.05 2.85
CA LEU A 63 9.67 -27.19 3.24
C LEU A 63 8.65 -27.59 2.16
N ARG A 64 8.80 -27.11 0.93
CA ARG A 64 7.84 -27.37 -0.15
C ARG A 64 7.60 -28.86 -0.42
N GLU A 65 8.63 -29.69 -0.31
CA GLU A 65 8.49 -31.14 -0.53
C GLU A 65 7.73 -31.83 0.60
N GLU A 66 8.02 -31.46 1.86
CA GLU A 66 7.31 -32.00 3.02
C GLU A 66 5.85 -31.56 3.04
N ASN A 67 5.56 -30.29 2.71
CA ASN A 67 4.19 -29.82 2.58
C ASN A 67 3.40 -30.62 1.54
N ARG A 68 4.00 -30.93 0.38
CA ARG A 68 3.34 -31.77 -0.64
C ARG A 68 3.02 -33.18 -0.12
N ARG A 69 3.95 -33.77 0.65
CA ARG A 69 3.75 -35.08 1.27
C ARG A 69 2.57 -35.04 2.26
N LEU A 70 2.52 -34.02 3.12
CA LEU A 70 1.45 -33.84 4.10
C LEU A 70 0.10 -33.56 3.43
N GLU A 71 0.05 -32.69 2.43
CA GLU A 71 -1.15 -32.42 1.63
C GLU A 71 -1.70 -33.71 0.99
N GLY A 72 -0.83 -34.58 0.50
CA GLY A 72 -1.22 -35.89 -0.02
C GLY A 72 -1.89 -36.78 1.02
N LEU A 73 -1.30 -36.87 2.22
CA LEU A 73 -1.89 -37.63 3.35
C LEU A 73 -3.23 -37.03 3.79
N ILE A 74 -3.35 -35.71 3.85
CA ILE A 74 -4.59 -35.04 4.20
C ILE A 74 -5.68 -35.32 3.15
N ALA A 75 -5.35 -35.26 1.86
CA ALA A 75 -6.30 -35.54 0.80
C ALA A 75 -6.76 -37.02 0.80
N GLU A 76 -5.87 -37.94 1.15
CA GLU A 76 -6.20 -39.36 1.28
C GLU A 76 -7.18 -39.62 2.45
N GLU A 77 -6.88 -39.04 3.61
CA GLU A 77 -7.64 -39.26 4.85
C GLU A 77 -8.92 -38.43 4.93
N PHE A 78 -8.87 -37.17 4.47
CA PHE A 78 -9.91 -36.15 4.69
C PHE A 78 -10.38 -35.45 3.41
N GLY A 79 -9.89 -35.84 2.23
CA GLY A 79 -10.26 -35.19 0.96
C GLY A 79 -11.61 -35.63 0.38
N LYS A 80 -12.27 -36.61 0.99
CA LYS A 80 -13.61 -37.05 0.60
C LYS A 80 -14.64 -36.30 1.43
N ILE A 81 -15.54 -35.59 0.76
CA ILE A 81 -16.71 -34.98 1.39
C ILE A 81 -17.70 -36.11 1.66
N GLU A 82 -18.21 -36.22 2.88
CA GLU A 82 -19.25 -37.20 3.21
C GLU A 82 -20.55 -36.79 2.50
N PRO A 83 -21.37 -37.74 2.01
CA PRO A 83 -22.59 -37.42 1.28
C PRO A 83 -23.61 -36.63 2.10
N GLU A 84 -23.45 -36.61 3.44
CA GLU A 84 -24.26 -35.82 4.37
C GLU A 84 -23.89 -34.32 4.38
N ASP A 85 -22.69 -33.96 3.90
CA ASP A 85 -22.14 -32.60 3.87
C ASP A 85 -22.30 -31.90 2.50
N GLU A 86 -22.92 -32.56 1.50
CA GLU A 86 -23.16 -32.01 0.15
C GLU A 86 -24.42 -31.11 0.04
N ALA A 87 -25.13 -30.86 1.15
CA ALA A 87 -26.45 -30.20 1.20
C ALA A 87 -26.44 -28.66 1.30
#